data_AF-A0A1F3VKP9-F1
#
_entry.id   AF-A0A1F3VKP9-F1
#
_cell.length_a   1.000
_cell.length_b   1.000
_cell.length_c   1.000
_cell.angle_alpha   90.00
_cell.angle_beta   90.00
_cell.angle_gamma   90.00
#
_symmetry.space_group_name_H-M   'P 1'
#
loop_
_entity.id
_entity.type
_entity.pdbx_description
1 polymer ?
#
loop_
_entity_poly.entity_id
_entity_poly.type
_entity_poly.pdbx_seq_one_letter_code
_entity_poly.pdbx_strand_id
1 'polypeptide(L)'
;MSQNTPIPNQATEKKTVLIGMNGSMDSTVTAYLLTKQEYKCMGLGVLFADEAKNDKKLDQNLFGICNLFDLEQTKQICQELSMPFYAVNAREIYKSEVIDYVINGRLQGRKFSNCIRCSNLLMGILLEKANLLGADFFATGHYAKVAYNKDSNEYSLHASSDLLDDQSYLLSTLSTKHLSKLILPLGDMRKQEVIKISKLLKYKFKDTRKKTFCFEQDQIVVELVEKNSTEEFWFKGDIVAFENKDVLGEHQGLYKYKHGQVKFAAGDDSSLKNHKVVMLDASSRKIFVDKEKNFKVDYCEIAKFTPINVLDISRPFKAYVQWSMTHEKVACTLYFKSFDHVLIKFQKIQEGPLAVGGIISIYNKNSRNAQLLGCGECIEAGIYSVIERLEGQLDEDTLVEIEEDRKGRNIDEYKF
;
A
#
# COMPACT_ATOMS: atom_id res chain seq x y z
N MET A 1 -6.82 -13.40 -29.04
CA MET A 1 -7.42 -12.17 -29.60
C MET A 1 -8.22 -11.51 -28.48
N SER A 2 -7.64 -10.50 -27.84
CA SER A 2 -8.22 -9.79 -26.69
C SER A 2 -9.34 -8.87 -27.17
N GLN A 3 -10.59 -9.20 -26.82
CA GLN A 3 -11.72 -8.36 -27.20
C GLN A 3 -11.74 -7.09 -26.35
N ASN A 4 -11.75 -5.99 -27.11
CA ASN A 4 -11.87 -4.61 -26.69
C ASN A 4 -13.00 -4.38 -25.67
N THR A 5 -12.75 -3.43 -24.78
CA THR A 5 -13.75 -2.63 -24.07
C THR A 5 -14.95 -2.36 -24.99
N PRO A 6 -16.20 -2.57 -24.55
CA PRO A 6 -17.35 -2.43 -25.43
C PRO A 6 -17.44 -0.99 -25.94
N ILE A 7 -17.36 -0.81 -27.26
CA ILE A 7 -17.70 0.44 -27.96
C ILE A 7 -19.18 0.32 -28.35
N PRO A 8 -20.12 1.06 -27.73
CA PRO A 8 -21.50 1.09 -28.18
C PRO A 8 -21.59 1.99 -29.41
N ASN A 9 -22.04 1.43 -30.53
CA ASN A 9 -22.21 2.13 -31.79
C ASN A 9 -23.67 2.58 -31.94
N GLN A 10 -23.99 3.81 -31.51
CA GLN A 10 -25.25 4.54 -31.79
C GLN A 10 -25.03 6.02 -31.48
N ALA A 11 -24.63 6.85 -32.46
CA ALA A 11 -24.46 8.32 -32.36
C ALA A 11 -24.22 8.83 -30.92
N THR A 12 -23.23 8.24 -30.24
CA THR A 12 -23.16 8.31 -28.79
C THR A 12 -22.53 9.64 -28.41
N GLU A 13 -23.25 10.41 -27.60
CA GLU A 13 -22.68 11.56 -26.90
C GLU A 13 -21.29 11.20 -26.35
N LYS A 14 -20.28 12.00 -26.69
CA LYS A 14 -18.89 11.73 -26.29
C LYS A 14 -18.83 11.63 -24.77
N LYS A 15 -18.40 10.47 -24.28
CA LYS A 15 -18.27 10.22 -22.83
C LYS A 15 -17.32 11.24 -22.21
N THR A 16 -17.71 11.73 -21.04
CA THR A 16 -16.98 12.78 -20.32
C THR A 16 -16.10 12.16 -19.24
N VAL A 17 -14.82 12.56 -19.19
CA VAL A 17 -13.83 12.03 -18.25
C VAL A 17 -13.20 13.16 -17.44
N LEU A 18 -13.28 13.08 -16.12
CA LEU A 18 -12.56 13.97 -15.20
C LEU A 18 -11.19 13.36 -14.87
N ILE A 19 -10.11 14.03 -15.25
CA ILE A 19 -8.75 13.53 -15.09
C ILE A 19 -8.08 14.21 -13.90
N GLY A 20 -7.54 13.42 -12.97
CA GLY A 20 -6.69 13.93 -11.88
C GLY A 20 -5.35 14.43 -12.43
N MET A 21 -5.15 15.74 -12.35
CA MET A 21 -3.99 16.44 -12.90
C MET A 21 -3.12 16.96 -11.77
N ASN A 22 -1.90 16.44 -11.63
CA ASN A 22 -0.91 16.92 -10.65
C ASN A 22 0.29 17.63 -11.30
N GLY A 23 0.27 17.80 -12.63
CA GLY A 23 1.39 18.37 -13.40
C GLY A 23 2.53 17.37 -13.66
N SER A 24 2.37 16.11 -13.28
CA SER A 24 3.34 15.06 -13.59
C SER A 24 3.25 14.62 -15.05
N MET A 25 4.34 14.01 -15.51
CA MET A 25 4.40 13.35 -16.81
C MET A 25 3.26 12.34 -17.00
N ASP A 26 2.99 11.51 -15.99
CA ASP A 26 2.00 10.43 -16.08
C ASP A 26 0.57 11.00 -16.21
N SER A 27 0.21 11.99 -15.39
CA SER A 27 -1.10 12.66 -15.50
C SER A 27 -1.28 13.36 -16.85
N THR A 28 -0.21 13.98 -17.37
CA THR A 28 -0.25 14.72 -18.62
C THR A 28 -0.35 13.80 -19.84
N VAL A 29 0.38 12.68 -19.84
CA VAL A 29 0.23 11.65 -20.89
C VAL A 29 -1.14 10.99 -20.82
N THR A 30 -1.67 10.75 -19.62
CA THR A 30 -3.06 10.26 -19.43
C THR A 30 -4.06 11.20 -20.11
N ALA A 31 -3.98 12.50 -19.83
CA ALA A 31 -4.87 13.49 -20.44
C ALA A 31 -4.72 13.52 -21.97
N TYR A 32 -3.48 13.54 -22.47
CA TYR A 32 -3.20 13.51 -23.89
C TYR A 32 -3.82 12.28 -24.58
N LEU A 33 -3.64 11.09 -24.01
CA LEU A 33 -4.15 9.84 -24.58
C LEU A 33 -5.69 9.83 -24.64
N LEU A 34 -6.36 10.24 -23.56
CA LEU A 34 -7.82 10.28 -23.52
C LEU A 34 -8.40 11.31 -24.49
N THR A 35 -7.77 12.47 -24.62
CA THR A 35 -8.15 13.47 -25.61
C THR A 35 -7.95 12.95 -27.04
N LYS A 36 -6.87 12.20 -27.32
CA LYS A 36 -6.65 11.54 -28.61
C LYS A 36 -7.61 10.39 -28.91
N GLN A 37 -8.16 9.77 -27.88
CA GLN A 37 -9.26 8.79 -27.99
C GLN A 37 -10.63 9.45 -28.10
N GLU A 38 -10.68 10.78 -28.27
CA GLU A 38 -11.88 11.57 -28.48
C GLU A 38 -12.87 11.63 -27.31
N TYR A 39 -12.44 11.35 -26.08
CA TYR A 39 -13.23 11.65 -24.88
C TYR A 39 -13.40 13.17 -24.69
N LYS A 40 -14.50 13.57 -24.06
CA LYS A 40 -14.65 14.94 -23.55
C LYS A 40 -13.93 15.03 -22.20
N CYS A 41 -12.74 15.60 -22.19
CA CYS A 41 -11.86 15.59 -21.03
C CYS A 41 -11.98 16.89 -20.20
N MET A 42 -11.90 16.76 -18.87
CA MET A 42 -11.76 17.87 -17.92
C MET A 42 -10.60 17.58 -16.97
N GLY A 43 -9.81 18.58 -16.58
CA GLY A 43 -8.74 18.42 -15.59
C GLY A 43 -9.18 18.85 -14.19
N LEU A 44 -8.78 18.09 -13.16
CA LEU A 44 -8.91 18.46 -11.75
C LEU A 44 -7.57 18.36 -11.04
N GLY A 45 -7.06 19.48 -10.53
CA GLY A 45 -5.97 19.51 -9.56
C GLY A 45 -6.46 19.38 -8.12
N VAL A 46 -5.73 18.62 -7.30
CA VAL A 46 -6.03 18.47 -5.86
C VAL A 46 -4.86 19.03 -5.05
N LEU A 47 -5.17 19.98 -4.18
CA LEU A 47 -4.22 20.64 -3.28
C LEU A 47 -4.33 20.03 -1.89
N PHE A 48 -3.28 19.35 -1.45
CA PHE A 48 -3.17 18.79 -0.09
C PHE A 48 -2.33 19.67 0.85
N ALA A 49 -1.62 20.66 0.30
CA ALA A 49 -0.71 21.56 1.01
C ALA A 49 -0.99 23.03 0.66
N ASP A 50 -0.56 23.95 1.53
CA ASP A 50 -0.52 25.38 1.18
C ASP A 50 0.61 25.63 0.17
N GLU A 51 0.35 26.45 -0.86
CA GLU A 51 1.41 26.93 -1.77
C GLU A 51 2.45 27.82 -1.04
N ALA A 52 2.10 28.32 0.14
CA ALA A 52 2.83 29.35 0.86
C ALA A 52 3.39 28.84 2.21
N LYS A 53 4.45 28.03 2.17
CA LYS A 53 5.47 27.91 3.25
C LYS A 53 6.71 27.12 2.82
N ASN A 54 7.42 27.64 1.82
CA ASN A 54 8.90 27.65 1.64
C ASN A 54 9.81 26.51 2.16
N ASP A 55 9.35 25.28 2.33
CA ASP A 55 10.23 24.11 2.46
C ASP A 55 9.82 23.01 1.48
N LYS A 56 10.31 23.15 0.25
CA LYS A 56 10.13 22.17 -0.83
C LYS A 56 10.56 20.74 -0.43
N LYS A 57 11.41 20.56 0.59
CA LYS A 57 11.79 19.24 1.09
C LYS A 57 10.74 18.68 2.03
N LEU A 58 10.19 19.49 2.93
CA LEU A 58 9.12 19.07 3.84
C LEU A 58 7.87 18.65 3.05
N ASP A 59 7.48 19.45 2.05
CA ASP A 59 6.30 19.15 1.22
C ASP A 59 6.45 17.87 0.39
N GLN A 60 7.65 17.60 -0.14
CA GLN A 60 7.91 16.35 -0.86
C GLN A 60 7.83 15.14 0.06
N ASN A 61 8.23 15.26 1.33
CA ASN A 61 8.12 14.17 2.29
C ASN A 61 6.67 13.94 2.75
N LEU A 62 5.87 14.99 2.91
CA LEU A 62 4.50 14.85 3.41
C LEU A 62 3.50 14.46 2.32
N PHE A 63 3.69 14.94 1.08
CA PHE A 63 2.71 14.81 0.00
C PHE A 63 3.23 14.07 -1.24
N GLY A 64 4.54 13.80 -1.31
CA GLY A 64 5.16 12.99 -2.35
C GLY A 64 4.87 13.52 -3.75
N ILE A 65 4.35 12.64 -4.61
CA ILE A 65 3.92 12.98 -5.97
C ILE A 65 2.42 13.20 -6.15
N CYS A 66 1.65 13.12 -5.06
CA CYS A 66 0.19 13.16 -5.13
C CYS A 66 -0.37 14.58 -5.08
N ASN A 67 0.40 15.55 -4.56
CA ASN A 67 0.01 16.96 -4.56
C ASN A 67 0.16 17.59 -5.95
N LEU A 68 -0.69 18.55 -6.26
CA LEU A 68 -0.51 19.43 -7.40
C LEU A 68 0.80 20.23 -7.27
N PHE A 69 1.74 20.00 -8.19
CA PHE A 69 3.09 20.57 -8.08
C PHE A 69 3.21 21.99 -8.61
N ASP A 70 2.53 22.27 -9.71
CA ASP A 70 2.64 23.52 -10.45
C ASP A 70 1.26 23.81 -11.06
N LEU A 71 0.49 24.64 -10.34
CA LEU A 71 -0.87 25.00 -10.72
C LEU A 71 -0.91 25.66 -12.10
N GLU A 72 0.01 26.60 -12.36
CA GLU A 72 0.04 27.37 -13.61
C GLU A 72 0.48 26.50 -14.79
N GLN A 73 1.53 25.69 -14.65
CA GLN A 73 1.92 24.74 -15.71
C GLN A 73 0.80 23.74 -15.99
N THR A 74 0.13 23.23 -14.95
CA THR A 74 -0.97 22.26 -15.12
C THR A 74 -2.17 22.89 -15.84
N LYS A 75 -2.50 24.14 -15.51
CA LYS A 75 -3.54 24.91 -16.20
C LYS A 75 -3.18 25.15 -17.66
N GLN A 76 -1.94 25.52 -17.96
CA GLN A 76 -1.46 25.68 -19.34
C GLN A 76 -1.57 24.38 -20.14
N ILE A 77 -1.13 23.25 -19.56
CA ILE A 77 -1.25 21.92 -20.18
C ILE A 77 -2.72 21.62 -20.54
N CYS A 78 -3.65 21.88 -19.63
CA CYS A 78 -5.07 21.63 -19.89
C CYS A 78 -5.61 22.54 -21.00
N GLN A 79 -5.21 23.82 -21.04
CA GLN A 79 -5.60 24.75 -22.11
C GLN A 79 -5.10 24.30 -23.48
N GLU A 80 -3.84 23.88 -23.60
CA GLU A 80 -3.27 23.38 -24.86
C GLU A 80 -3.95 22.07 -25.32
N LEU A 81 -4.44 21.25 -24.38
CA LEU A 81 -5.25 20.07 -24.66
C LEU A 81 -6.75 20.38 -24.88
N SER A 82 -7.15 21.67 -24.87
CA SER A 82 -8.54 22.12 -25.00
C SER A 82 -9.49 21.52 -23.95
N MET A 83 -9.00 21.41 -22.71
CA MET A 83 -9.75 20.88 -21.57
C MET A 83 -9.97 21.99 -20.52
N PRO A 84 -11.19 22.12 -19.95
CA PRO A 84 -11.38 22.96 -18.78
C PRO A 84 -10.59 22.39 -17.59
N PHE A 85 -10.09 23.27 -16.74
CA PHE A 85 -9.30 22.92 -15.56
C PHE A 85 -9.92 23.50 -14.30
N TYR A 86 -10.03 22.66 -13.27
CA TYR A 86 -10.52 23.00 -11.95
C TYR A 86 -9.46 22.64 -10.90
N ALA A 87 -9.50 23.28 -9.75
CA ALA A 87 -8.69 22.91 -8.60
C ALA A 87 -9.56 22.82 -7.34
N VAL A 88 -9.24 21.88 -6.46
CA VAL A 88 -9.93 21.71 -5.18
C VAL A 88 -8.91 21.71 -4.04
N ASN A 89 -9.24 22.43 -2.96
CA ASN A 89 -8.51 22.36 -1.71
C ASN A 89 -9.02 21.14 -0.91
N ALA A 90 -8.13 20.19 -0.67
CA ALA A 90 -8.39 18.96 0.09
C ALA A 90 -7.46 18.83 1.30
N ARG A 91 -6.94 19.95 1.82
CA ARG A 91 -5.99 19.98 2.94
C ARG A 91 -6.57 19.38 4.21
N GLU A 92 -7.73 19.86 4.65
CA GLU A 92 -8.32 19.44 5.92
C GLU A 92 -8.66 17.95 5.91
N ILE A 93 -9.22 17.45 4.80
CA ILE A 93 -9.50 16.03 4.64
C ILE A 93 -8.22 15.19 4.52
N TYR A 94 -7.16 15.71 3.89
CA TYR A 94 -5.87 15.02 3.88
C TYR A 94 -5.26 14.92 5.28
N LYS A 95 -5.38 16.00 6.07
CA LYS A 95 -4.94 15.99 7.45
C LYS A 95 -5.67 14.91 8.24
N SER A 96 -7.01 14.90 8.21
CA SER A 96 -7.80 13.93 8.99
C SER A 96 -7.61 12.49 8.51
N GLU A 97 -7.53 12.26 7.20
CA GLU A 97 -7.53 10.91 6.64
C GLU A 97 -6.14 10.28 6.50
N VAL A 98 -5.08 11.09 6.35
CA VAL A 98 -3.71 10.59 6.08
C VAL A 98 -2.75 10.98 7.19
N ILE A 99 -2.69 12.25 7.56
CA ILE A 99 -1.73 12.74 8.58
C ILE A 99 -2.07 12.16 9.94
N ASP A 100 -3.32 12.27 10.38
CA ASP A 100 -3.76 11.77 11.68
C ASP A 100 -3.70 10.22 11.73
N TYR A 101 -3.91 9.54 10.59
CA TYR A 101 -3.68 8.10 10.46
C TYR A 101 -2.22 7.70 10.68
N VAL A 102 -1.27 8.45 10.10
CA VAL A 102 0.17 8.22 10.30
C VAL A 102 0.56 8.47 11.77
N ILE A 103 0.12 9.58 12.36
CA ILE A 103 0.40 9.93 13.76
C ILE A 103 -0.12 8.84 14.69
N ASN A 104 -1.38 8.43 14.53
CA ASN A 104 -1.97 7.37 15.36
C ASN A 104 -1.25 6.03 15.18
N GLY A 105 -0.95 5.63 13.94
CA GLY A 105 -0.18 4.43 13.67
C GLY A 105 1.19 4.46 14.38
N ARG A 106 1.86 5.61 14.36
CA ARG A 106 3.15 5.82 15.02
C ARG A 106 3.06 5.73 16.54
N LEU A 107 2.08 6.39 17.15
CA LEU A 107 1.82 6.34 18.60
C LEU A 107 1.51 4.92 19.08
N GLN A 108 0.83 4.12 18.25
CA GLN A 108 0.46 2.74 18.55
C GLN A 108 1.53 1.71 18.16
N GLY A 109 2.67 2.12 17.59
CA GLY A 109 3.71 1.21 17.14
C GLY A 109 3.32 0.35 15.93
N ARG A 110 2.25 0.71 15.21
CA ARG A 110 1.73 -0.04 14.06
C ARG A 110 2.32 0.46 12.75
N LYS A 111 2.47 -0.43 11.77
CA LYS A 111 2.74 -0.03 10.40
C LYS A 111 1.50 0.62 9.81
N PHE A 112 1.68 1.73 9.13
CA PHE A 112 0.63 2.46 8.44
C PHE A 112 0.81 2.37 6.93
N SER A 113 -0.28 2.12 6.20
CA SER A 113 -0.26 2.05 4.73
C SER A 113 -0.70 3.38 4.10
N ASN A 114 0.02 4.46 4.45
CA ASN A 114 -0.34 5.84 4.10
C ASN A 114 -0.49 6.07 2.59
N CYS A 115 0.33 5.44 1.74
CA CYS A 115 0.20 5.59 0.29
C CYS A 115 -1.13 5.00 -0.22
N ILE A 116 -1.58 3.85 0.31
CA ILE A 116 -2.89 3.28 -0.02
C ILE A 116 -4.00 4.22 0.46
N ARG A 117 -3.89 4.75 1.68
CA ARG A 117 -4.87 5.68 2.26
C ARG A 117 -4.99 6.96 1.44
N CYS A 118 -3.85 7.54 1.02
CA CYS A 118 -3.79 8.71 0.15
C CYS A 118 -4.39 8.42 -1.24
N SER A 119 -4.04 7.29 -1.86
CA SER A 119 -4.64 6.87 -3.14
C SER A 119 -6.16 6.72 -3.02
N ASN A 120 -6.65 6.08 -1.96
CA ASN A 120 -8.09 5.94 -1.72
C ASN A 120 -8.78 7.31 -1.58
N LEU A 121 -8.21 8.23 -0.78
CA LEU A 121 -8.71 9.60 -0.63
C LEU A 121 -8.76 10.33 -1.98
N LEU A 122 -7.68 10.27 -2.77
CA LEU A 122 -7.63 10.91 -4.09
C LEU A 122 -8.71 10.36 -5.03
N MET A 123 -8.90 9.03 -5.07
CA MET A 123 -9.94 8.40 -5.89
C MET A 123 -11.34 8.79 -5.42
N GLY A 124 -11.55 8.90 -4.11
CA GLY A 124 -12.81 9.36 -3.52
C GLY A 124 -13.14 10.80 -3.93
N ILE A 125 -12.18 11.72 -3.82
CA ILE A 125 -12.33 13.12 -4.25
C ILE A 125 -12.64 13.18 -5.75
N LEU A 126 -11.87 12.48 -6.58
CA LEU A 126 -12.08 12.49 -8.04
C LEU A 126 -13.46 11.94 -8.41
N LEU A 127 -13.88 10.84 -7.79
CA LEU A 127 -15.20 10.26 -8.02
C LEU A 127 -16.34 11.22 -7.61
N GLU A 128 -16.22 11.85 -6.44
CA GLU A 128 -17.19 12.84 -5.96
C GLU A 128 -17.30 14.02 -6.94
N LYS A 129 -16.16 14.62 -7.31
CA LYS A 129 -16.12 15.75 -8.24
C LYS A 129 -16.55 15.38 -9.65
N ALA A 130 -16.25 14.15 -10.11
CA ALA A 130 -16.75 13.64 -11.39
C ALA A 130 -18.28 13.59 -11.39
N ASN A 131 -18.90 13.07 -10.33
CA ASN A 131 -20.37 13.05 -10.23
C ASN A 131 -20.96 14.47 -10.20
N LEU A 132 -20.36 15.39 -9.44
CA LEU A 132 -20.84 16.78 -9.33
C LEU A 132 -20.73 17.55 -10.66
N LEU A 133 -19.68 17.29 -11.43
CA LEU A 133 -19.46 17.93 -12.73
C LEU A 133 -20.13 17.18 -13.91
N GLY A 134 -20.89 16.12 -13.63
CA GLY A 134 -21.58 15.34 -14.65
C GLY A 134 -20.67 14.51 -15.56
N ALA A 135 -19.47 14.13 -15.09
CA ALA A 135 -18.60 13.24 -15.83
C ALA A 135 -19.06 11.77 -15.70
N ASP A 136 -18.99 11.02 -16.80
CA ASP A 136 -19.28 9.59 -16.82
C ASP A 136 -18.22 8.79 -16.05
N PHE A 137 -16.95 9.20 -16.21
CA PHE A 137 -15.77 8.52 -15.67
C PHE A 137 -14.79 9.50 -15.03
N PHE A 138 -13.85 8.96 -14.27
CA PHE A 138 -12.67 9.68 -13.83
C PHE A 138 -11.40 8.88 -14.15
N ALA A 139 -10.27 9.56 -14.30
CA ALA A 139 -9.03 8.94 -14.72
C ALA A 139 -7.82 9.46 -13.94
N THR A 140 -6.80 8.61 -13.83
CA THR A 140 -5.49 8.98 -13.27
C THR A 140 -4.36 8.29 -14.03
N GLY A 141 -3.14 8.77 -13.86
CA GLY A 141 -1.93 8.16 -14.43
C GLY A 141 -1.36 6.99 -13.63
N HIS A 142 -2.19 6.23 -12.91
CA HIS A 142 -1.71 5.04 -12.20
C HIS A 142 -1.49 3.87 -13.15
N TYR A 143 -0.42 3.11 -12.91
CA TYR A 143 -0.06 1.91 -13.66
C TYR A 143 -0.75 0.69 -13.05
N ALA A 144 -2.03 0.51 -13.38
CA ALA A 144 -2.82 -0.68 -13.09
C ALA A 144 -3.96 -0.76 -14.11
N LYS A 145 -4.73 -1.84 -14.09
CA LYS A 145 -5.87 -2.00 -15.02
C LYS A 145 -7.14 -2.28 -14.27
N VAL A 146 -8.23 -1.74 -14.79
CA VAL A 146 -9.58 -2.12 -14.38
C VAL A 146 -10.14 -3.00 -15.48
N ALA A 147 -10.62 -4.18 -15.12
CA ALA A 147 -11.33 -5.07 -16.02
C ALA A 147 -12.78 -5.23 -15.55
N TYR A 148 -13.69 -5.40 -16.50
CA TYR A 148 -15.08 -5.73 -16.24
C TYR A 148 -15.38 -7.12 -16.80
N ASN A 149 -15.82 -8.03 -15.95
CA ASN A 149 -16.26 -9.35 -16.34
C ASN A 149 -17.77 -9.31 -16.61
N LYS A 150 -18.17 -9.59 -17.85
CA LYS A 150 -19.58 -9.60 -18.28
C LYS A 150 -20.37 -10.75 -17.66
N ASP A 151 -19.72 -11.89 -17.40
CA ASP A 151 -20.39 -13.11 -16.91
C ASP A 151 -20.75 -12.97 -15.44
N SER A 152 -19.84 -12.40 -14.63
CA SER A 152 -20.09 -12.13 -13.20
C SER A 152 -20.64 -10.73 -12.91
N ASN A 153 -20.72 -9.84 -13.92
CA ASN A 153 -21.08 -8.43 -13.77
C ASN A 153 -20.22 -7.68 -12.73
N GLU A 154 -18.91 -7.95 -12.72
CA GLU A 154 -17.99 -7.43 -11.70
C GLU A 154 -16.81 -6.68 -12.28
N TYR A 155 -16.37 -5.67 -11.53
CA TYR A 155 -15.13 -4.96 -11.80
C TYR A 155 -14.00 -5.54 -10.95
N SER A 156 -12.84 -5.76 -11.56
CA SER A 156 -11.63 -6.19 -10.86
C SER A 156 -10.44 -5.32 -11.21
N LEU A 157 -9.54 -5.18 -10.23
CA LEU A 157 -8.26 -4.52 -10.41
C LEU A 157 -7.20 -5.55 -10.83
N HIS A 158 -6.34 -5.19 -11.77
CA HIS A 158 -5.25 -6.01 -12.24
C HIS A 158 -3.92 -5.25 -12.21
N ALA A 159 -2.84 -6.00 -12.00
CA ALA A 159 -1.48 -5.51 -12.14
C ALA A 159 -1.19 -5.01 -13.56
N SER A 160 -0.32 -4.00 -13.64
CA SER A 160 0.14 -3.41 -14.90
C SER A 160 0.80 -4.43 -15.85
N SER A 161 0.84 -4.08 -17.14
CA SER A 161 1.73 -4.72 -18.12
C SER A 161 3.22 -4.55 -17.76
N ASP A 162 3.58 -3.50 -17.04
CA ASP A 162 4.93 -3.22 -16.57
C ASP A 162 5.03 -3.51 -15.06
N LEU A 163 5.66 -4.63 -14.70
CA LEU A 163 5.76 -5.07 -13.30
C LEU A 163 6.65 -4.16 -12.45
N LEU A 164 7.62 -3.46 -13.07
CA LEU A 164 8.54 -2.57 -12.35
C LEU A 164 7.82 -1.31 -11.85
N ASP A 165 6.81 -0.87 -12.58
CA ASP A 165 6.02 0.31 -12.30
C ASP A 165 4.57 -0.03 -11.87
N ASP A 166 4.25 -1.30 -11.61
CA ASP A 166 2.92 -1.74 -11.16
C ASP A 166 2.50 -1.03 -9.87
N GLN A 167 1.34 -0.37 -9.92
CA GLN A 167 0.73 0.38 -8.83
C GLN A 167 -0.60 -0.23 -8.36
N SER A 168 -0.93 -1.45 -8.78
CA SER A 168 -2.15 -2.13 -8.34
C SER A 168 -2.24 -2.28 -6.82
N TYR A 169 -1.11 -2.43 -6.12
CA TYR A 169 -1.07 -2.45 -4.65
C TYR A 169 -1.59 -1.15 -4.01
N LEU A 170 -1.30 0.03 -4.59
CA LEU A 170 -1.81 1.33 -4.09
C LEU A 170 -3.32 1.44 -4.17
N LEU A 171 -3.90 0.78 -5.17
CA LEU A 171 -5.32 0.84 -5.49
C LEU A 171 -6.10 -0.37 -4.93
N SER A 172 -5.44 -1.20 -4.12
CA SER A 172 -6.00 -2.49 -3.66
C SER A 172 -7.25 -2.37 -2.79
N THR A 173 -7.44 -1.23 -2.13
CA THR A 173 -8.60 -0.97 -1.24
C THR A 173 -9.75 -0.24 -1.94
N LEU A 174 -9.67 -0.05 -3.26
CA LEU A 174 -10.74 0.62 -4.01
C LEU A 174 -11.98 -0.26 -4.08
N SER A 175 -13.12 0.31 -3.72
CA SER A 175 -14.42 -0.37 -3.85
C SER A 175 -14.87 -0.48 -5.30
N THR A 176 -15.82 -1.39 -5.57
CA THR A 176 -16.48 -1.54 -6.87
C THR A 176 -17.05 -0.23 -7.40
N LYS A 177 -17.56 0.66 -6.53
CA LYS A 177 -18.04 1.99 -6.91
C LYS A 177 -16.94 2.82 -7.58
N HIS A 178 -15.72 2.79 -7.04
CA HIS A 178 -14.57 3.45 -7.67
C HIS A 178 -14.22 2.78 -8.99
N LEU A 179 -14.03 1.45 -8.97
CA LEU A 179 -13.59 0.69 -10.14
C LEU A 179 -14.57 0.85 -11.33
N SER A 180 -15.87 0.89 -11.08
CA SER A 180 -16.90 1.02 -12.12
C SER A 180 -16.79 2.30 -12.97
N LYS A 181 -16.16 3.36 -12.45
CA LYS A 181 -15.99 4.65 -13.12
C LYS A 181 -14.54 5.04 -13.37
N LEU A 182 -13.58 4.22 -12.95
CA LEU A 182 -12.15 4.53 -13.02
C LEU A 182 -11.54 4.07 -14.34
N ILE A 183 -10.81 4.98 -15.01
CA ILE A 183 -10.01 4.70 -16.19
C ILE A 183 -8.52 4.87 -15.85
N LEU A 184 -7.69 3.89 -16.25
CA LEU A 184 -6.24 3.87 -16.02
C LEU A 184 -5.49 3.65 -17.36
N PRO A 185 -5.30 4.70 -18.17
CA PRO A 185 -4.78 4.57 -19.54
C PRO A 185 -3.37 4.02 -19.63
N LEU A 186 -2.57 4.19 -18.57
CA LEU A 186 -1.16 3.78 -18.55
C LEU A 186 -0.96 2.31 -18.17
N GLY A 187 -2.02 1.60 -17.72
CA GLY A 187 -1.91 0.23 -17.25
C GLY A 187 -1.39 -0.77 -18.28
N ASP A 188 -1.62 -0.50 -19.57
CA ASP A 188 -1.14 -1.34 -20.68
C ASP A 188 0.26 -0.98 -21.19
N MET A 189 0.82 0.15 -20.73
CA MET A 189 2.05 0.72 -21.27
C MET A 189 3.25 0.44 -20.38
N ARG A 190 4.43 0.34 -21.00
CA ARG A 190 5.70 0.43 -20.28
C ARG A 190 6.04 1.87 -19.97
N LYS A 191 6.73 2.12 -18.86
CA LYS A 191 7.15 3.48 -18.48
C LYS A 191 7.96 4.18 -19.57
N GLN A 192 8.78 3.43 -20.30
CA GLN A 192 9.57 3.96 -21.42
C GLN A 192 8.70 4.47 -22.59
N GLU A 193 7.52 3.90 -22.82
CA GLU A 193 6.59 4.34 -23.86
C GLU A 193 5.91 5.65 -23.45
N VAL A 194 5.53 5.76 -22.17
CA VAL A 194 5.01 7.00 -21.58
C VAL A 194 6.04 8.14 -21.69
N ILE A 195 7.32 7.84 -21.43
CA ILE A 195 8.43 8.80 -21.63
C ILE A 195 8.58 9.22 -23.10
N LYS A 196 8.35 8.32 -24.06
CA LYS A 196 8.43 8.67 -25.49
C LYS A 196 7.29 9.63 -25.88
N ILE A 197 6.08 9.38 -25.39
CA ILE A 197 4.92 10.23 -25.65
C ILE A 197 5.11 11.60 -24.99
N SER A 198 5.58 11.66 -23.75
CA SER A 198 5.76 12.93 -23.05
C SER A 198 6.71 13.89 -23.76
N LYS A 199 7.71 13.38 -24.48
CA LYS A 199 8.62 14.19 -25.32
C LYS A 199 7.90 14.92 -26.46
N LEU A 200 6.76 14.41 -26.94
CA LEU A 200 5.94 15.08 -27.96
C LEU A 200 5.23 16.31 -27.41
N LEU A 201 5.00 16.36 -26.09
CA LEU A 201 4.23 17.41 -25.43
C LEU A 201 5.07 18.65 -25.07
N LYS A 202 6.40 18.59 -25.28
CA LYS A 202 7.35 19.71 -25.13
C LYS A 202 7.36 20.43 -23.75
N TYR A 203 6.73 19.86 -22.71
CA TYR A 203 6.81 20.39 -21.34
C TYR A 203 8.03 19.86 -20.58
N LYS A 204 8.50 20.66 -19.62
CA LYS A 204 9.52 20.25 -18.65
C LYS A 204 8.84 19.65 -17.42
N PHE A 205 8.70 18.33 -17.42
CA PHE A 205 8.21 17.61 -16.26
C PHE A 205 9.28 17.49 -15.18
N LYS A 206 8.87 17.56 -13.91
CA LYS A 206 9.73 17.16 -12.79
C LYS A 206 10.13 15.70 -12.96
N ASP A 207 11.41 15.41 -12.75
CA ASP A 207 11.90 14.04 -12.77
C ASP A 207 11.32 13.26 -11.59
N THR A 208 10.33 12.42 -11.90
CA THR A 208 9.63 11.52 -10.96
C THR A 208 10.07 10.07 -11.14
N ARG A 209 11.16 9.81 -11.88
CA ARG A 209 11.69 8.46 -12.09
C ARG A 209 12.17 7.83 -10.77
N LYS A 210 12.61 8.66 -9.82
CA LYS A 210 12.85 8.22 -8.45
C LYS A 210 11.49 8.12 -7.74
N LYS A 211 11.12 6.91 -7.34
CA LYS A 211 9.99 6.67 -6.44
C LYS A 211 10.30 7.36 -5.11
N THR A 212 9.65 8.49 -4.85
CA THR A 212 9.70 9.15 -3.54
C THR A 212 8.41 8.80 -2.82
N PHE A 213 8.50 8.00 -1.76
CA PHE A 213 7.35 7.70 -0.91
C PHE A 213 7.20 8.79 0.15
N CYS A 214 5.95 9.10 0.50
CA CYS A 214 5.67 10.02 1.59
C CYS A 214 6.07 9.37 2.93
N PHE A 215 6.52 10.18 3.89
CA PHE A 215 6.88 9.79 5.26
C PHE A 215 8.05 8.79 5.36
N GLU A 216 8.96 8.78 4.38
CA GLU A 216 10.16 7.92 4.41
C GLU A 216 11.15 8.32 5.52
N GLN A 217 11.22 9.63 5.83
CA GLN A 217 12.14 10.17 6.82
C GLN A 217 11.52 10.07 8.21
N ASP A 218 12.04 9.16 9.04
CA ASP A 218 11.52 8.91 10.39
C ASP A 218 11.47 10.19 11.24
N GLN A 219 12.49 11.04 11.12
CA GLN A 219 12.58 12.29 11.86
C GLN A 219 11.39 13.22 11.59
N ILE A 220 10.91 13.29 10.34
CA ILE A 220 9.74 14.10 9.99
C ILE A 220 8.46 13.52 10.62
N VAL A 221 8.34 12.20 10.70
CA VAL A 221 7.20 11.54 11.35
C VAL A 221 7.23 11.76 12.87
N VAL A 222 8.41 11.70 13.48
CA VAL A 222 8.61 12.00 14.90
C VAL A 222 8.20 13.44 15.20
N GLU A 223 8.69 14.41 14.43
CA GLU A 223 8.33 15.83 14.58
C GLU A 223 6.84 16.07 14.36
N LEU A 224 6.23 15.35 13.42
CA LEU A 224 4.80 15.43 13.15
C LEU A 224 3.99 14.93 14.36
N VAL A 225 4.40 13.84 14.99
CA VAL A 225 3.78 13.36 16.24
C VAL A 225 3.97 14.39 17.35
N GLU A 226 5.19 14.87 17.56
CA GLU A 226 5.50 15.81 18.65
C GLU A 226 4.72 17.12 18.53
N LYS A 227 4.52 17.61 17.30
CA LYS A 227 3.76 18.84 17.03
C LYS A 227 2.25 18.68 17.20
N ASN A 228 1.71 17.47 17.03
CA ASN A 228 0.27 17.22 16.93
C ASN A 228 -0.28 16.30 18.04
N SER A 229 0.52 15.97 19.05
CA SER A 229 0.09 15.18 20.21
C SER A 229 0.71 15.72 21.51
N THR A 230 0.09 15.41 22.65
CA THR A 230 0.61 15.79 23.97
C THR A 230 1.56 14.72 24.52
N GLU A 231 2.46 15.12 25.42
CA GLU A 231 3.46 14.22 26.04
C GLU A 231 2.82 13.04 26.80
N GLU A 232 1.56 13.17 27.22
CA GLU A 232 0.78 12.11 27.87
C GLU A 232 0.64 10.85 26.99
N PHE A 233 0.72 11.01 25.66
CA PHE A 233 0.68 9.89 24.71
C PHE A 233 2.07 9.35 24.33
N TRP A 234 3.14 9.96 24.85
CA TRP A 234 4.53 9.60 24.52
C TRP A 234 5.04 8.56 25.49
N PHE A 235 4.45 7.37 25.44
CA PHE A 235 4.75 6.30 26.39
C PHE A 235 6.22 5.89 26.35
N LYS A 236 6.88 6.09 27.50
CA LYS A 236 8.22 5.56 27.80
C LYS A 236 8.11 4.13 28.33
N GLY A 237 9.18 3.37 28.21
CA GLY A 237 9.23 1.98 28.65
C GLY A 237 10.50 1.26 28.19
N ASP A 238 10.44 -0.05 28.18
CA ASP A 238 11.63 -0.90 28.05
C ASP A 238 11.89 -1.37 26.62
N ILE A 239 13.17 -1.49 26.27
CA ILE A 239 13.64 -2.24 25.11
C ILE A 239 14.00 -3.64 25.60
N VAL A 240 13.38 -4.66 25.00
CA VAL A 240 13.39 -6.03 25.50
C VAL A 240 13.83 -7.00 24.40
N ALA A 241 14.68 -7.96 24.73
CA ALA A 241 15.05 -9.04 23.81
C ALA A 241 13.81 -9.92 23.50
N PHE A 242 13.56 -10.21 22.23
CA PHE A 242 12.35 -10.94 21.81
C PHE A 242 12.33 -12.38 22.36
N GLU A 243 13.48 -13.06 22.36
CA GLU A 243 13.64 -14.48 22.71
C GLU A 243 13.48 -14.75 24.21
N ASN A 244 14.31 -14.14 25.06
CA ASN A 244 14.36 -14.43 26.49
C ASN A 244 13.68 -13.38 27.38
N LYS A 245 13.14 -12.31 26.78
CA LYS A 245 12.47 -11.20 27.47
C LYS A 245 13.37 -10.39 28.41
N ASP A 246 14.69 -10.46 28.27
CA ASP A 246 15.63 -9.63 29.03
C ASP A 246 15.49 -8.15 28.66
N VAL A 247 15.55 -7.27 29.66
CA VAL A 247 15.59 -5.82 29.46
C VAL A 247 16.99 -5.43 29.00
N LEU A 248 17.07 -4.85 27.80
CA LEU A 248 18.32 -4.41 27.16
C LEU A 248 18.51 -2.89 27.24
N GLY A 249 17.49 -2.14 27.65
CA GLY A 249 17.56 -0.69 27.81
C GLY A 249 16.17 -0.06 27.93
N GLU A 250 16.12 1.27 27.82
CA GLU A 250 14.89 2.06 27.92
C GLU A 250 14.69 2.93 26.67
N HIS A 251 13.44 3.30 26.40
CA HIS A 251 13.07 4.20 25.31
C HIS A 251 12.28 5.42 25.79
N GLN A 252 12.53 6.56 25.14
CA GLN A 252 11.87 7.84 25.47
C GLN A 252 10.54 8.08 24.75
N GLY A 253 10.02 7.07 24.04
CA GLY A 253 8.73 7.15 23.38
C GLY A 253 8.61 6.11 22.27
N LEU A 254 7.56 5.29 22.28
CA LEU A 254 7.33 4.25 21.26
C LEU A 254 7.34 4.84 19.83
N TYR A 255 6.75 6.03 19.68
CA TYR A 255 6.65 6.76 18.42
C TYR A 255 7.99 7.15 17.77
N LYS A 256 9.11 7.05 18.50
CA LYS A 256 10.46 7.30 17.97
C LYS A 256 11.02 6.11 17.20
N TYR A 257 10.39 4.94 17.29
CA TYR A 257 10.92 3.69 16.75
C TYR A 257 9.98 3.09 15.71
N LYS A 258 10.52 2.57 14.61
CA LYS A 258 9.75 1.81 13.62
C LYS A 258 10.18 0.35 13.57
N HIS A 259 9.25 -0.46 13.15
CA HIS A 259 9.50 -1.85 12.85
C HIS A 259 10.62 -2.02 11.81
N GLY A 260 11.56 -2.93 12.05
CA GLY A 260 12.75 -3.15 11.23
C GLY A 260 13.89 -2.13 11.43
N GLN A 261 13.74 -1.15 12.32
CA GLN A 261 14.80 -0.17 12.63
C GLN A 261 16.00 -0.83 13.29
N VAL A 262 17.21 -0.43 12.87
CA VAL A 262 18.49 -0.98 13.36
C VAL A 262 19.24 -0.02 14.29
N LYS A 263 19.01 1.29 14.12
CA LYS A 263 19.69 2.32 14.90
C LYS A 263 18.84 2.73 16.09
N PHE A 264 19.37 2.57 17.29
CA PHE A 264 18.71 3.01 18.52
C PHE A 264 19.42 4.27 19.03
N ALA A 265 18.63 5.26 19.45
CA ALA A 265 19.15 6.48 20.07
C ALA A 265 19.43 6.21 21.55
N ALA A 266 20.42 5.36 21.83
CA ALA A 266 21.02 5.17 23.14
C ALA A 266 22.51 4.89 22.89
N GLY A 267 23.37 5.75 23.44
CA GLY A 267 24.80 5.80 23.11
C GLY A 267 25.48 4.46 23.32
N ASP A 268 26.24 4.01 22.31
CA ASP A 268 27.22 2.91 22.34
C ASP A 268 26.91 1.68 23.22
N ASP A 269 25.63 1.34 23.42
CA ASP A 269 25.27 0.19 24.22
C ASP A 269 25.49 -1.06 23.38
N SER A 270 26.62 -1.73 23.65
CA SER A 270 27.06 -2.92 22.93
C SER A 270 26.00 -4.03 22.91
N SER A 271 25.07 -4.03 23.86
CA SER A 271 23.96 -4.98 24.00
C SER A 271 22.94 -4.88 22.85
N LEU A 272 22.66 -3.68 22.35
CA LEU A 272 21.71 -3.44 21.25
C LEU A 272 22.37 -3.50 19.86
N LYS A 273 23.69 -3.69 19.80
CA LYS A 273 24.44 -3.81 18.55
C LYS A 273 23.91 -5.01 17.75
N ASN A 274 23.61 -4.77 16.46
CA ASN A 274 23.04 -5.75 15.52
C ASN A 274 21.60 -6.21 15.79
N HIS A 275 20.89 -5.57 16.73
CA HIS A 275 19.47 -5.82 16.91
C HIS A 275 18.64 -4.96 15.95
N LYS A 276 17.44 -5.43 15.61
CA LYS A 276 16.41 -4.65 14.94
C LYS A 276 15.11 -4.72 15.72
N VAL A 277 14.25 -3.72 15.54
CA VAL A 277 12.91 -3.73 16.12
C VAL A 277 12.04 -4.79 15.44
N VAL A 278 11.58 -5.78 16.20
CA VAL A 278 10.67 -6.85 15.76
C VAL A 278 9.22 -6.45 16.00
N MET A 279 8.93 -5.89 17.17
CA MET A 279 7.57 -5.60 17.58
C MET A 279 7.56 -4.36 18.46
N LEU A 280 6.53 -3.53 18.29
CA LEU A 280 6.26 -2.40 19.14
C LEU A 280 4.90 -2.65 19.79
N ASP A 281 4.89 -2.80 21.11
CA ASP A 281 3.66 -3.02 21.87
C ASP A 281 3.34 -1.78 22.70
N ALA A 282 2.35 -1.02 22.24
CA ALA A 282 1.87 0.17 22.93
C ALA A 282 1.16 -0.16 24.25
N SER A 283 0.56 -1.36 24.39
CA SER A 283 -0.17 -1.75 25.59
C SER A 283 0.78 -2.06 26.75
N SER A 284 1.85 -2.82 26.46
CA SER A 284 2.90 -3.11 27.44
C SER A 284 3.96 -2.02 27.52
N ARG A 285 3.94 -1.04 26.60
CA ARG A 285 4.96 0.01 26.43
C ARG A 285 6.36 -0.56 26.23
N LYS A 286 6.47 -1.65 25.47
CA LYS A 286 7.75 -2.33 25.21
C LYS A 286 8.09 -2.31 23.73
N ILE A 287 9.39 -2.21 23.46
CA ILE A 287 9.96 -2.43 22.13
C ILE A 287 10.70 -3.76 22.18
N PHE A 288 10.26 -4.72 21.38
CA PHE A 288 10.95 -5.99 21.27
C PHE A 288 11.96 -5.95 20.14
N VAL A 289 13.17 -6.41 20.43
CA VAL A 289 14.28 -6.42 19.49
C VAL A 289 14.90 -7.81 19.38
N ASP A 290 15.42 -8.13 18.20
CA ASP A 290 16.11 -9.39 17.94
C ASP A 290 17.22 -9.19 16.89
N LYS A 291 18.04 -10.20 16.66
CA LYS A 291 19.11 -10.23 15.64
C LYS A 291 18.52 -10.58 14.28
N GLU A 292 19.03 -9.96 13.22
CA GLU A 292 18.52 -10.11 11.84
C GLU A 292 18.28 -11.56 11.39
N LYS A 293 19.14 -12.51 11.78
CA LYS A 293 19.01 -13.93 11.44
C LYS A 293 17.73 -14.61 11.95
N ASN A 294 17.10 -14.04 12.98
CA ASN A 294 15.89 -14.57 13.61
C ASN A 294 14.62 -13.96 13.01
N PHE A 295 14.74 -13.01 12.07
CA PHE A 295 13.60 -12.35 11.42
C PHE A 295 13.06 -13.22 10.29
N LYS A 296 12.36 -14.27 10.67
CA LYS A 296 11.73 -15.18 9.73
C LYS A 296 10.24 -15.18 9.94
N VAL A 297 9.52 -15.12 8.84
CA VAL A 297 8.06 -15.18 8.84
C VAL A 297 7.66 -16.23 7.81
N ASP A 298 6.87 -17.21 8.22
CA ASP A 298 6.27 -18.19 7.30
C ASP A 298 4.73 -18.07 7.26
N TYR A 299 4.15 -17.22 8.11
CA TYR A 299 2.73 -16.91 8.07
C TYR A 299 2.38 -15.49 8.52
N CYS A 300 1.17 -15.07 8.14
CA CYS A 300 0.52 -13.91 8.74
C CYS A 300 -1.00 -14.09 8.76
N GLU A 301 -1.66 -13.29 9.59
CA GLU A 301 -3.11 -13.21 9.62
C GLU A 301 -3.57 -11.81 9.25
N ILE A 302 -4.64 -11.78 8.46
CA ILE A 302 -5.30 -10.55 8.10
C ILE A 302 -6.72 -10.52 8.61
N ALA A 303 -7.16 -9.34 9.01
CA ALA A 303 -8.56 -9.01 9.31
C ALA A 303 -9.10 -8.01 8.29
N LYS A 304 -10.41 -7.72 8.36
CA LYS A 304 -11.12 -6.83 7.43
C LYS A 304 -10.92 -7.25 5.97
N PHE A 305 -10.81 -8.55 5.73
CA PHE A 305 -10.56 -9.09 4.41
C PHE A 305 -11.74 -8.75 3.49
N THR A 306 -11.44 -8.11 2.36
CA THR A 306 -12.43 -7.72 1.35
C THR A 306 -12.17 -8.52 0.07
N PRO A 307 -12.79 -9.71 -0.09
CA PRO A 307 -12.60 -10.53 -1.28
C PRO A 307 -13.33 -9.96 -2.50
N ILE A 308 -12.90 -10.37 -3.69
CA ILE A 308 -13.79 -10.38 -4.86
C ILE A 308 -14.90 -11.42 -4.65
N ASN A 309 -16.12 -11.15 -5.13
CA ASN A 309 -17.27 -11.99 -4.81
C ASN A 309 -17.13 -13.44 -5.33
N VAL A 310 -16.40 -13.63 -6.43
CA VAL A 310 -16.19 -14.95 -7.05
C VAL A 310 -15.15 -15.83 -6.35
N LEU A 311 -14.51 -15.35 -5.28
CA LEU A 311 -13.53 -16.14 -4.54
C LEU A 311 -14.22 -17.19 -3.67
N ASP A 312 -13.97 -18.47 -3.97
CA ASP A 312 -14.45 -19.59 -3.15
C ASP A 312 -13.66 -19.67 -1.84
N ILE A 313 -14.27 -19.18 -0.76
CA ILE A 313 -13.69 -19.14 0.59
C ILE A 313 -13.90 -20.44 1.38
N SER A 314 -14.54 -21.45 0.81
CA SER A 314 -14.86 -22.71 1.52
C SER A 314 -13.67 -23.66 1.66
N ARG A 315 -12.57 -23.40 0.94
CA ARG A 315 -11.39 -24.27 0.88
C ARG A 315 -10.10 -23.46 0.80
N PRO A 316 -8.95 -24.07 1.14
CA PRO A 316 -7.67 -23.41 0.96
C PRO A 316 -7.42 -23.00 -0.49
N PHE A 317 -6.87 -21.81 -0.70
CA PHE A 317 -6.66 -21.24 -2.03
C PHE A 317 -5.19 -20.85 -2.23
N LYS A 318 -4.57 -21.31 -3.32
CA LYS A 318 -3.19 -20.93 -3.66
C LYS A 318 -3.20 -19.55 -4.33
N ALA A 319 -2.43 -18.62 -3.77
CA ALA A 319 -2.38 -17.24 -4.24
C ALA A 319 -0.98 -16.65 -4.08
N TYR A 320 -0.86 -15.36 -4.40
CA TYR A 320 0.33 -14.57 -4.18
C TYR A 320 -0.02 -13.32 -3.39
N VAL A 321 0.84 -12.90 -2.48
CA VAL A 321 0.60 -11.72 -1.63
C VAL A 321 1.67 -10.66 -1.80
N GLN A 322 1.30 -9.42 -1.53
CA GLN A 322 2.18 -8.26 -1.53
C GLN A 322 1.81 -7.34 -0.36
N TRP A 323 2.80 -6.88 0.40
CA TRP A 323 2.62 -6.01 1.58
C TRP A 323 3.48 -4.72 1.52
N SER A 324 4.09 -4.47 0.36
CA SER A 324 4.72 -3.19 0.01
C SER A 324 4.84 -3.02 -1.50
N MET A 325 4.96 -1.77 -1.94
CA MET A 325 5.19 -1.40 -3.35
C MET A 325 6.50 -1.91 -3.95
N THR A 326 7.47 -2.25 -3.11
CA THR A 326 8.82 -2.67 -3.51
C THR A 326 9.03 -4.17 -3.41
N HIS A 327 8.10 -4.89 -2.75
CA HIS A 327 8.18 -6.34 -2.62
C HIS A 327 7.61 -7.02 -3.87
N GLU A 328 8.30 -8.08 -4.29
CA GLU A 328 7.74 -9.04 -5.23
C GLU A 328 6.54 -9.77 -4.62
N LYS A 329 5.66 -10.29 -5.48
CA LYS A 329 4.48 -11.04 -5.05
C LYS A 329 4.92 -12.44 -4.57
N VAL A 330 4.68 -12.76 -3.30
CA VAL A 330 5.14 -13.98 -2.63
C VAL A 330 4.07 -15.07 -2.67
N ALA A 331 4.44 -16.27 -3.08
CA ALA A 331 3.53 -17.40 -3.17
C ALA A 331 3.07 -17.88 -1.78
N CYS A 332 1.78 -18.15 -1.63
CA CYS A 332 1.16 -18.50 -0.36
C CYS A 332 -0.06 -19.42 -0.54
N THR A 333 -0.56 -19.92 0.57
CA THR A 333 -1.86 -20.59 0.68
C THR A 333 -2.72 -19.83 1.68
N LEU A 334 -3.93 -19.48 1.26
CA LEU A 334 -4.93 -18.81 2.08
C LEU A 334 -5.79 -19.86 2.78
N TYR A 335 -6.02 -19.68 4.07
CA TYR A 335 -6.95 -20.45 4.89
C TYR A 335 -7.97 -19.48 5.50
N PHE A 336 -9.23 -19.61 5.09
CA PHE A 336 -10.31 -18.72 5.51
C PHE A 336 -10.84 -19.18 6.87
N LYS A 337 -10.66 -18.36 7.91
CA LYS A 337 -11.16 -18.65 9.26
C LYS A 337 -12.60 -18.14 9.47
N SER A 338 -12.90 -16.98 8.89
CA SER A 338 -14.22 -16.35 8.82
C SER A 338 -14.36 -15.62 7.49
N PHE A 339 -15.47 -14.90 7.29
CA PHE A 339 -15.68 -14.06 6.11
C PHE A 339 -14.64 -12.94 5.95
N ASP A 340 -14.11 -12.42 7.06
CA ASP A 340 -13.21 -11.26 7.11
C ASP A 340 -11.83 -11.56 7.74
N HIS A 341 -11.57 -12.79 8.17
CA HIS A 341 -10.28 -13.24 8.70
C HIS A 341 -9.66 -14.36 7.86
N VAL A 342 -8.40 -14.16 7.46
CA VAL A 342 -7.64 -15.11 6.64
C VAL A 342 -6.26 -15.35 7.24
N LEU A 343 -5.91 -16.63 7.41
CA LEU A 343 -4.55 -17.08 7.68
C LEU A 343 -3.83 -17.29 6.35
N ILE A 344 -2.68 -16.66 6.19
CA ILE A 344 -1.85 -16.73 4.99
C ILE A 344 -0.57 -17.47 5.35
N LYS A 345 -0.37 -18.66 4.79
CA LYS A 345 0.87 -19.44 4.95
C LYS A 345 1.75 -19.27 3.72
N PHE A 346 2.97 -18.76 3.88
CA PHE A 346 3.93 -18.61 2.79
C PHE A 346 4.48 -19.96 2.37
N GLN A 347 4.71 -20.14 1.06
CA GLN A 347 5.33 -21.37 0.55
C GLN A 347 6.82 -21.47 0.89
N LYS A 348 7.47 -20.31 1.06
CA LYS A 348 8.85 -20.20 1.50
C LYS A 348 8.89 -19.22 2.67
N ILE A 349 9.77 -19.47 3.63
CA ILE A 349 10.06 -18.54 4.71
C ILE A 349 10.51 -17.21 4.10
N GLN A 350 9.97 -16.12 4.63
CA GLN A 350 10.32 -14.75 4.27
C GLN A 350 11.28 -14.20 5.30
N GLU A 351 12.35 -13.56 4.82
CA GLU A 351 13.31 -12.85 5.65
C GLU A 351 12.79 -11.44 5.95
N GLY A 352 13.07 -10.96 7.16
CA GLY A 352 12.59 -9.69 7.66
C GLY A 352 11.20 -9.79 8.30
N PRO A 353 10.85 -8.83 9.15
CA PRO A 353 9.60 -8.91 9.88
C PRO A 353 8.44 -8.36 9.03
N LEU A 354 7.26 -8.96 9.17
CA LEU A 354 6.02 -8.48 8.57
C LEU A 354 5.24 -7.68 9.62
N ALA A 355 5.21 -6.36 9.48
CA ALA A 355 4.65 -5.49 10.51
C ALA A 355 3.11 -5.51 10.53
N VAL A 356 2.56 -5.65 11.74
CA VAL A 356 1.12 -5.49 12.05
C VAL A 356 0.63 -4.07 11.70
N GLY A 357 -0.59 -3.99 11.16
CA GLY A 357 -1.26 -2.77 10.67
C GLY A 357 -1.05 -2.49 9.17
N GLY A 358 -0.11 -3.19 8.52
CA GLY A 358 0.10 -3.08 7.08
C GLY A 358 -1.03 -3.74 6.28
N ILE A 359 -1.36 -3.18 5.12
CA ILE A 359 -2.29 -3.82 4.17
C ILE A 359 -1.55 -4.93 3.41
N ILE A 360 -2.16 -6.10 3.32
CA ILE A 360 -1.73 -7.21 2.47
C ILE A 360 -2.71 -7.34 1.32
N SER A 361 -2.20 -7.23 0.10
CA SER A 361 -2.96 -7.44 -1.13
C SER A 361 -2.73 -8.86 -1.64
N ILE A 362 -3.80 -9.55 -2.04
CA ILE A 362 -3.80 -10.92 -2.53
C ILE A 362 -4.07 -10.92 -4.03
N TYR A 363 -3.29 -11.68 -4.79
CA TYR A 363 -3.33 -11.79 -6.24
C TYR A 363 -3.40 -13.25 -6.69
N ASN A 364 -4.00 -13.50 -7.85
CA ASN A 364 -4.12 -14.85 -8.40
C ASN A 364 -2.81 -15.40 -9.01
N LYS A 365 -1.86 -14.54 -9.36
CA LYS A 365 -0.56 -14.92 -9.94
C LYS A 365 0.51 -13.84 -9.66
N ASN A 366 1.78 -14.16 -9.90
CA ASN A 366 2.91 -13.22 -9.78
C ASN A 366 3.31 -12.53 -11.09
N SER A 367 2.59 -12.75 -12.19
CA SER A 367 2.93 -12.21 -13.51
C SER A 367 2.18 -10.91 -13.84
N ARG A 368 2.46 -10.33 -15.02
CA ARG A 368 1.65 -9.25 -15.62
C ARG A 368 0.17 -9.60 -15.63
N ASN A 369 -0.70 -8.58 -15.50
CA ASN A 369 -2.16 -8.73 -15.47
C ASN A 369 -2.69 -9.63 -14.34
N ALA A 370 -1.91 -9.80 -13.25
CA ALA A 370 -2.40 -10.48 -12.07
C ALA A 370 -3.65 -9.78 -11.52
N GLN A 371 -4.72 -10.53 -11.31
CA GLN A 371 -5.97 -10.03 -10.74
C GLN A 371 -5.82 -9.91 -9.24
N LEU A 372 -6.23 -8.79 -8.67
CA LEU A 372 -6.41 -8.62 -7.23
C LEU A 372 -7.63 -9.44 -6.81
N LEU A 373 -7.43 -10.37 -5.88
CA LEU A 373 -8.46 -11.22 -5.29
C LEU A 373 -9.05 -10.63 -4.02
N GLY A 374 -8.33 -9.70 -3.38
CA GLY A 374 -8.78 -9.00 -2.19
C GLY A 374 -7.61 -8.41 -1.41
N CYS A 375 -7.92 -7.75 -0.31
CA CYS A 375 -6.92 -7.23 0.62
C CYS A 375 -7.42 -7.27 2.06
N GLY A 376 -6.50 -7.20 3.03
CA GLY A 376 -6.84 -7.05 4.44
C GLY A 376 -5.70 -6.44 5.25
N GLU A 377 -5.98 -6.12 6.50
CA GLU A 377 -5.02 -5.53 7.45
C GLU A 377 -4.33 -6.65 8.22
N CYS A 378 -2.98 -6.68 8.19
CA CYS A 378 -2.18 -7.62 8.96
C CYS A 378 -2.40 -7.40 10.46
N ILE A 379 -2.90 -8.41 11.16
CA ILE A 379 -3.13 -8.36 12.62
C ILE A 379 -2.08 -9.16 13.40
N GLU A 380 -1.46 -10.15 12.76
CA GLU A 380 -0.47 -11.05 13.37
C GLU A 380 0.50 -11.54 12.29
N ALA A 381 1.76 -11.77 12.64
CA ALA A 381 2.75 -12.40 11.77
C ALA A 381 3.85 -13.05 12.59
N GLY A 382 4.40 -14.17 12.11
CA GLY A 382 5.47 -14.85 12.80
C GLY A 382 5.91 -16.13 12.11
N ILE A 383 6.49 -17.03 12.91
CA ILE A 383 6.80 -18.41 12.51
C ILE A 383 5.67 -19.30 13.01
N TYR A 384 5.09 -20.09 12.13
CA TYR A 384 3.99 -20.97 12.39
C TYR A 384 4.54 -22.22 13.05
N SER A 385 4.69 -22.18 14.37
CA SER A 385 4.72 -23.43 15.11
C SER A 385 3.28 -23.93 15.19
N VAL A 386 3.01 -25.13 14.65
CA VAL A 386 1.69 -25.80 14.79
C VAL A 386 1.34 -25.97 16.28
N ILE A 387 2.35 -25.95 17.14
CA ILE A 387 2.31 -26.25 18.57
C ILE A 387 1.81 -25.05 19.39
N GLU A 388 2.22 -23.80 19.14
CA GLU A 388 1.82 -22.65 19.99
C GLU A 388 0.32 -22.34 19.97
N ARG A 389 -0.43 -22.77 18.94
CA ARG A 389 -1.90 -22.67 18.94
C ARG A 389 -2.61 -23.88 19.54
N LEU A 390 -1.92 -25.01 19.60
CA LEU A 390 -2.43 -26.26 20.15
C LEU A 390 -2.00 -26.47 21.61
N GLU A 391 -1.00 -25.75 22.12
CA GLU A 391 -0.60 -25.74 23.54
C GLU A 391 -1.73 -25.28 24.46
N GLY A 392 -2.71 -24.54 23.94
CA GLY A 392 -3.94 -24.21 24.67
C GLY A 392 -5.07 -25.25 24.54
N GLN A 393 -4.88 -26.33 23.77
CA GLN A 393 -5.94 -27.27 23.38
C GLN A 393 -5.54 -28.77 23.34
N LEU A 394 -4.28 -29.12 23.58
CA LEU A 394 -3.81 -30.51 23.62
C LEU A 394 -3.51 -30.95 25.06
N ASP A 395 -3.74 -32.23 25.35
CA ASP A 395 -3.36 -32.85 26.61
C ASP A 395 -1.83 -33.03 26.71
N GLU A 396 -1.34 -33.13 27.95
CA GLU A 396 0.10 -33.21 28.26
C GLU A 396 0.80 -34.40 27.58
N ASP A 397 0.09 -35.49 27.35
CA ASP A 397 0.64 -36.71 26.72
C ASP A 397 0.97 -36.49 25.24
N THR A 398 0.17 -35.70 24.51
CA THR A 398 0.43 -35.37 23.10
C THR A 398 1.62 -34.40 22.94
N LEU A 399 1.88 -33.55 23.94
CA LEU A 399 3.02 -32.62 23.93
C LEU A 399 4.35 -33.37 24.10
N VAL A 400 4.37 -34.44 24.89
CA VAL A 400 5.56 -35.27 25.12
C VAL A 400 5.96 -36.05 23.86
N GLU A 401 5.00 -36.63 23.12
CA GLU A 401 5.29 -37.33 21.86
C GLU A 401 5.91 -36.39 20.80
N ILE A 402 5.47 -35.12 20.74
CA ILE A 402 5.99 -34.13 19.79
C ILE A 402 7.39 -33.63 20.18
N GLU A 403 7.71 -33.55 21.47
CA GLU A 403 9.06 -33.23 21.95
C GLU A 403 10.07 -34.35 21.69
N GLU A 404 9.65 -35.61 21.77
CA GLU A 404 10.49 -36.77 21.42
C GLU A 404 10.77 -36.82 19.92
N ASP A 405 9.78 -36.48 19.09
CA ASP A 405 9.88 -36.42 17.63
C ASP A 405 10.78 -35.25 17.12
N ARG A 406 11.12 -34.31 18.01
CA ARG A 406 12.11 -33.23 17.83
C ARG A 406 13.55 -33.69 18.10
N LYS A 407 13.74 -34.63 19.02
CA LYS A 407 15.08 -35.15 19.40
C LYS A 407 15.63 -36.17 18.39
N GLY A 408 14.76 -36.76 17.55
CA GLY A 408 15.12 -37.86 16.64
C GLY A 408 15.42 -37.51 15.18
N ARG A 409 15.18 -36.27 14.69
CA ARG A 409 15.29 -35.97 13.26
C ARG A 409 16.65 -35.38 12.87
N ASN A 410 17.55 -36.27 12.46
CA ASN A 410 18.76 -35.96 11.69
C ASN A 410 18.34 -35.50 10.27
N ILE A 411 18.98 -34.46 9.75
CA ILE A 411 18.53 -33.62 8.62
C ILE A 411 18.79 -34.23 7.22
N ASP A 412 19.27 -35.46 7.10
CA ASP A 412 19.52 -36.10 5.81
C ASP A 412 18.63 -37.31 5.60
N GLU A 413 17.50 -37.11 4.92
CA GLU A 413 16.85 -38.07 4.00
C GLU A 413 15.40 -37.67 3.79
N TYR A 414 15.09 -37.04 2.65
CA TYR A 414 13.91 -37.39 1.84
C TYR A 414 14.14 -36.86 0.42
N LYS A 415 14.57 -37.77 -0.47
CA LYS A 415 14.42 -37.65 -1.91
C LYS A 415 12.96 -37.94 -2.27
N PHE A 416 12.29 -37.01 -2.91
CA PHE A 416 11.24 -37.26 -3.89
C PHE A 416 11.34 -36.23 -5.01
#